data_AF-A0A839EQZ5-F1
#
_entry.id   AF-A0A839EQZ5-F1
#
_cell.length_a   1.000
_cell.length_b   1.000
_cell.length_c   1.000
_cell.angle_alpha   90.00
_cell.angle_beta   90.00
_cell.angle_gamma   90.00
#
_symmetry.space_group_name_H-M   'P 1'
#
loop_
_entity.id
_entity.type
_entity.pdbx_description
1 polymer ?
#
loop_
_entity_poly.entity_id
_entity_poly.type
_entity_poly.pdbx_seq_one_letter_code
_entity_poly.pdbx_strand_id
1 'polypeptide(L)'
;MSIQRLPAWRNVEDAILSGTYTYGDLIPYGELFAMLGMPKPELSDRADAMESWRLSVLQERASLVEHMLKQHAMMLETENGVGIRILLPSEQTGAAERTLRKELTRSLRAHRDRISNVAYDRLTPAQQKENTDAQVRIAQRVDALRAIEHSRLIAKPK
;
A
#
# COMPACT_ATOMS: atom_id res chain seq x y z
N MET A 1 2.32 -32.92 -10.81
CA MET A 1 3.44 -32.01 -11.14
C MET A 1 2.85 -30.62 -11.24
N SER A 2 3.22 -29.68 -10.35
CA SER A 2 2.73 -28.30 -10.45
C SER A 2 3.45 -27.62 -11.62
N ILE A 3 2.69 -27.12 -12.60
CA ILE A 3 3.24 -26.43 -13.76
C ILE A 3 3.58 -25.01 -13.30
N GLN A 4 4.87 -24.66 -13.24
CA GLN A 4 5.28 -23.28 -12.97
C GLN A 4 4.89 -22.40 -14.16
N ARG A 5 3.93 -21.50 -13.93
CA ARG A 5 3.54 -20.49 -14.91
C ARG A 5 4.43 -19.26 -14.77
N LEU A 6 4.73 -18.66 -15.92
CA LEU A 6 5.33 -17.34 -16.01
C LEU A 6 4.25 -16.33 -16.42
N PRO A 7 4.19 -15.13 -15.81
CA PRO A 7 4.99 -14.69 -14.66
C PRO A 7 4.66 -15.45 -13.37
N ALA A 8 5.57 -15.45 -12.39
CA ALA A 8 5.50 -16.32 -11.21
C ALA A 8 4.24 -16.10 -10.36
N TRP A 9 3.73 -14.87 -10.32
CA TRP A 9 2.48 -14.56 -9.62
C TRP A 9 1.26 -15.36 -10.12
N ARG A 10 1.26 -15.86 -11.36
CA ARG A 10 0.16 -16.68 -11.90
C ARG A 10 -0.03 -18.00 -11.15
N ASN A 11 1.01 -18.53 -10.52
CA ASN A 11 0.88 -19.71 -9.68
C ASN A 11 0.02 -19.43 -8.44
N VAL A 12 0.15 -18.22 -7.87
CA VAL A 12 -0.65 -17.79 -6.72
C VAL A 12 -2.10 -17.54 -7.16
N GLU A 13 -2.29 -16.93 -8.33
CA GLU A 13 -3.62 -16.78 -8.94
C GLU A 13 -4.30 -18.15 -9.11
N ASP A 14 -3.63 -19.12 -9.74
CA ASP A 14 -4.18 -20.47 -9.94
C ASP A 14 -4.54 -21.13 -8.61
N ALA A 15 -3.74 -20.95 -7.55
CA ALA A 15 -4.06 -21.48 -6.23
C ALA A 15 -5.36 -20.87 -5.67
N ILE A 16 -5.54 -19.55 -5.83
CA ILE A 16 -6.78 -18.86 -5.42
C ILE A 16 -7.97 -19.34 -6.28
N LEU A 17 -7.83 -19.36 -7.60
CA LEU A 17 -8.92 -19.70 -8.52
C LEU A 17 -9.30 -21.19 -8.52
N SER A 18 -8.38 -22.08 -8.17
CA SER A 18 -8.65 -23.51 -7.97
C SER A 18 -9.42 -23.81 -6.68
N GLY A 19 -9.64 -22.80 -5.83
CA GLY A 19 -10.35 -22.92 -4.56
C GLY A 19 -9.48 -23.33 -3.38
N THR A 20 -8.15 -23.28 -3.51
CA THR A 20 -7.24 -23.51 -2.37
C THR A 20 -7.33 -22.38 -1.35
N TYR A 21 -7.57 -21.15 -1.82
CA TYR A 21 -7.85 -19.99 -0.98
C TYR A 21 -9.08 -19.25 -1.51
N THR A 22 -9.82 -18.62 -0.60
CA THR A 22 -11.00 -17.81 -0.93
C THR A 22 -11.06 -16.52 -0.10
N TYR A 23 -12.13 -15.74 -0.27
CA TYR A 23 -12.37 -14.54 0.50
C TYR A 23 -12.32 -14.80 2.01
N GLY A 24 -11.57 -13.96 2.72
CA GLY A 24 -11.31 -14.07 4.15
C GLY A 24 -10.01 -14.81 4.49
N ASP A 25 -9.47 -15.61 3.57
CA ASP A 25 -8.29 -16.41 3.85
C ASP A 25 -7.00 -15.58 3.86
N LEU A 26 -6.07 -16.05 4.67
CA LEU A 26 -4.72 -15.53 4.81
C LEU A 26 -3.75 -16.50 4.14
N ILE A 27 -3.02 -16.01 3.15
CA ILE A 27 -1.91 -16.71 2.51
C ILE A 27 -0.63 -16.36 3.28
N PRO A 28 -0.05 -17.29 4.06
CA PRO A 28 1.18 -17.02 4.81
C PRO A 28 2.35 -16.73 3.89
N TYR A 29 3.30 -15.89 4.33
CA TYR A 29 4.45 -15.54 3.50
C TYR A 29 5.28 -16.74 3.04
N GLY A 30 5.42 -17.77 3.87
CA GLY A 30 6.14 -19.00 3.50
C GLY A 30 5.52 -19.68 2.28
N GLU A 31 4.19 -19.83 2.29
CA GLU A 31 3.43 -20.43 1.18
C GLU A 31 3.42 -19.52 -0.05
N LEU A 32 3.27 -18.20 0.15
CA LEU A 32 3.36 -17.23 -0.93
C LEU A 32 4.70 -17.33 -1.67
N PHE A 33 5.82 -17.35 -0.95
CA PHE A 33 7.15 -17.43 -1.56
C PHE A 33 7.40 -18.77 -2.22
N ALA A 34 6.87 -19.86 -1.67
CA ALA A 34 6.89 -21.17 -2.29
C ALA A 34 6.11 -21.18 -3.62
N MET A 35 4.91 -20.61 -3.65
CA MET A 35 4.08 -20.50 -4.87
C MET A 35 4.73 -19.60 -5.93
N LEU A 36 5.38 -18.51 -5.52
CA LEU A 36 6.17 -17.66 -6.41
C LEU A 36 7.44 -18.35 -6.92
N GLY A 37 7.83 -19.50 -6.37
CA GLY A 37 9.11 -20.14 -6.69
C GLY A 37 10.32 -19.27 -6.32
N MET A 38 10.16 -18.38 -5.33
CA MET A 38 11.17 -17.41 -4.89
C MET A 38 11.56 -17.68 -3.43
N PRO A 39 12.33 -18.75 -3.16
CA PRO A 39 12.77 -19.05 -1.80
C PRO A 39 13.58 -17.88 -1.24
N LYS A 40 13.37 -17.57 0.04
CA LYS A 40 14.04 -16.48 0.72
C LYS A 40 15.55 -16.79 0.85
N PRO A 41 16.45 -15.87 0.45
CA PRO A 41 17.88 -16.01 0.67
C PRO A 41 18.20 -16.06 2.18
N GLU A 42 19.27 -16.76 2.53
CA GLU A 42 19.76 -16.89 3.89
C GLU A 42 20.59 -15.66 4.31
N LEU A 43 20.75 -15.46 5.62
CA LEU A 43 21.59 -14.36 6.15
C LEU A 43 23.08 -14.53 5.79
N SER A 44 23.50 -15.76 5.45
CA SER A 44 24.85 -16.07 4.95
C SER A 44 25.07 -15.67 3.50
N ASP A 45 24.00 -15.36 2.76
CA ASP A 45 24.12 -14.95 1.36
C ASP A 45 24.66 -13.52 1.25
N ARG A 46 25.17 -13.18 0.06
CA ARG A 46 25.65 -11.83 -0.21
C ARG A 46 24.51 -10.81 -0.04
N ALA A 47 24.84 -9.63 0.50
CA ALA A 47 23.85 -8.58 0.79
C ALA A 47 23.06 -8.12 -0.45
N ASP A 48 23.68 -8.17 -1.64
CA ASP A 48 23.06 -7.85 -2.93
C ASP A 48 21.98 -8.87 -3.35
N ALA A 49 22.14 -10.14 -2.98
CA ALA A 49 21.16 -11.20 -3.25
C ALA A 49 19.85 -10.98 -2.48
N MET A 50 19.95 -10.58 -1.22
CA MET A 50 18.78 -10.29 -0.38
C MET A 50 17.97 -9.11 -0.94
N GLU A 51 18.65 -8.04 -1.36
CA GLU A 51 17.97 -6.87 -1.91
C GLU A 51 17.31 -7.16 -3.27
N SER A 52 18.02 -7.87 -4.15
CA SER A 52 17.49 -8.28 -5.45
C SER A 52 16.25 -9.19 -5.30
N TRP A 53 16.29 -10.11 -4.34
CA TRP A 53 15.14 -10.95 -4.02
C TRP A 53 13.95 -10.14 -3.51
N ARG A 54 14.17 -9.18 -2.59
CA ARG A 54 13.09 -8.30 -2.09
C ARG A 54 12.42 -7.51 -3.21
N LEU A 55 13.20 -6.95 -4.12
CA LEU A 55 12.68 -6.21 -5.28
C LEU A 55 11.86 -7.12 -6.20
N SER A 56 12.35 -8.32 -6.48
CA SER A 56 11.63 -9.30 -7.31
C SER A 56 10.29 -9.70 -6.70
N VAL A 57 10.27 -10.03 -5.40
CA VAL A 57 9.05 -10.35 -4.66
C VAL A 57 8.09 -9.16 -4.63
N LEU A 58 8.60 -7.94 -4.46
CA LEU A 58 7.78 -6.73 -4.47
C LEU A 58 7.07 -6.55 -5.81
N GLN A 59 7.79 -6.75 -6.93
CA GLN A 59 7.26 -6.63 -8.29
C GLN A 59 6.20 -7.69 -8.59
N GLU A 60 6.47 -8.97 -8.29
CA GLU A 60 5.52 -10.06 -8.50
C GLU A 60 4.27 -9.85 -7.65
N ARG A 61 4.43 -9.47 -6.37
CA ARG A 61 3.30 -9.19 -5.49
C ARG A 61 2.47 -8.01 -5.98
N ALA A 62 3.10 -6.91 -6.41
CA ALA A 62 2.38 -5.75 -6.94
C ALA A 62 1.53 -6.14 -8.16
N SER A 63 2.10 -6.94 -9.07
CA SER A 63 1.41 -7.46 -10.25
C SER A 63 0.22 -8.36 -9.87
N LEU A 64 0.41 -9.26 -8.89
CA LEU A 64 -0.65 -10.11 -8.36
C LEU A 64 -1.81 -9.28 -7.79
N VAL A 65 -1.51 -8.33 -6.90
CA VAL A 65 -2.52 -7.50 -6.22
C VAL A 65 -3.35 -6.72 -7.25
N GLU A 66 -2.67 -6.10 -8.22
CA GLU A 66 -3.35 -5.37 -9.29
C GLU A 66 -4.21 -6.29 -10.15
N HIS A 67 -3.68 -7.46 -10.54
CA HIS A 67 -4.39 -8.42 -11.37
C HIS A 67 -5.65 -8.97 -10.68
N MET A 68 -5.50 -9.45 -9.44
CA MET A 68 -6.60 -10.01 -8.65
C MET A 68 -7.71 -8.99 -8.42
N LEU A 69 -7.36 -7.72 -8.18
CA LEU A 69 -8.34 -6.66 -8.03
C LEU A 69 -9.08 -6.40 -9.36
N LYS A 70 -8.36 -6.25 -10.47
CA LYS A 70 -8.95 -5.82 -11.75
C LYS A 70 -9.71 -6.92 -12.47
N GLN A 71 -9.23 -8.16 -12.42
CA GLN A 71 -9.84 -9.28 -13.16
C GLN A 71 -10.84 -10.07 -12.32
N HIS A 72 -10.63 -10.15 -11.01
CA HIS A 72 -11.39 -11.04 -10.13
C HIS A 72 -12.14 -10.32 -9.01
N ALA A 73 -12.07 -8.99 -8.94
CA ALA A 73 -12.65 -8.19 -7.85
C ALA A 73 -12.20 -8.67 -6.45
N MET A 74 -10.97 -9.18 -6.36
CA MET A 74 -10.37 -9.68 -5.13
C MET A 74 -9.31 -8.68 -4.65
N MET A 75 -9.65 -7.93 -3.60
CA MET A 75 -8.70 -7.04 -2.95
C MET A 75 -7.80 -7.82 -2.01
N LEU A 76 -6.50 -7.71 -2.21
CA LEU A 76 -5.48 -8.33 -1.36
C LEU A 76 -4.85 -7.27 -0.45
N GLU A 77 -4.79 -7.55 0.86
CA GLU A 77 -4.17 -6.66 1.85
C GLU A 77 -3.01 -7.36 2.54
N THR A 78 -1.89 -6.64 2.71
CA THR A 78 -0.73 -7.14 3.44
C THR A 78 -1.00 -7.13 4.94
N GLU A 79 -0.83 -8.28 5.59
CA GLU A 79 -0.77 -8.38 7.04
C GLU A 79 0.69 -8.45 7.50
N ASN A 80 1.11 -7.43 8.25
CA ASN A 80 2.51 -7.23 8.62
C ASN A 80 3.07 -8.45 9.37
N GLY A 81 4.14 -9.02 8.82
CA GLY A 81 4.84 -10.18 9.42
C GLY A 81 4.13 -11.52 9.25
N VAL A 82 2.93 -11.55 8.66
CA VAL A 82 2.12 -12.77 8.57
C VAL A 82 1.98 -13.24 7.12
N GLY A 83 1.44 -12.40 6.25
CA GLY A 83 1.14 -12.81 4.88
C GLY A 83 0.27 -11.81 4.13
N ILE A 84 -0.54 -12.34 3.21
CA ILE A 84 -1.49 -11.57 2.41
C ILE A 84 -2.89 -12.13 2.65
N ARG A 85 -3.83 -11.27 3.06
CA ARG A 85 -5.23 -11.65 3.25
C ARG A 85 -6.06 -11.27 2.02
N ILE A 86 -6.93 -12.17 1.60
CA ILE A 86 -7.96 -11.91 0.60
C ILE A 86 -9.15 -11.26 1.33
N LEU A 87 -9.42 -9.99 1.08
CA LEU A 87 -10.47 -9.27 1.81
C LEU A 87 -11.86 -9.77 1.46
N LEU A 88 -12.73 -9.93 2.45
CA LEU A 88 -14.15 -10.18 2.19
C LEU A 88 -14.74 -9.02 1.35
N PRO A 89 -15.68 -9.27 0.43
CA PRO A 89 -16.29 -8.22 -0.39
C PRO A 89 -16.87 -7.07 0.45
N SER A 90 -17.48 -7.39 1.59
CA SER A 90 -18.04 -6.40 2.53
C SER A 90 -16.99 -5.48 3.18
N GLU A 91 -15.72 -5.90 3.21
CA GLU A 91 -14.62 -5.12 3.81
C GLU A 91 -13.89 -4.23 2.81
N GLN A 92 -14.00 -4.52 1.50
CA GLN A 92 -13.20 -3.88 0.46
C GLN A 92 -13.43 -2.37 0.38
N THR A 93 -14.68 -1.91 0.44
CA THR A 93 -15.00 -0.47 0.44
C THR A 93 -14.36 0.23 1.63
N GLY A 94 -14.48 -0.36 2.82
CA GLY A 94 -13.86 0.18 4.02
C GLY A 94 -12.33 0.21 3.92
N ALA A 95 -11.72 -0.82 3.34
CA ALA A 95 -10.27 -0.88 3.13
C ALA A 95 -9.80 0.19 2.12
N ALA A 96 -10.49 0.33 0.98
CA ALA A 96 -10.20 1.36 -0.01
C ALA A 96 -10.30 2.78 0.58
N GLU A 97 -11.34 3.06 1.38
CA GLU A 97 -11.47 4.34 2.07
C GLU A 97 -10.32 4.60 3.05
N ARG A 98 -9.90 3.58 3.83
CA ARG A 98 -8.78 3.69 4.77
C ARG A 98 -7.48 4.00 4.03
N THR A 99 -7.21 3.30 2.92
CA THR A 99 -6.03 3.52 2.08
C THR A 99 -6.00 4.93 1.51
N LEU A 100 -7.12 5.37 0.90
CA LEU A 100 -7.25 6.72 0.36
C LEU A 100 -6.95 7.80 1.42
N ARG A 101 -7.48 7.65 2.63
CA ARG A 101 -7.22 8.61 3.73
C ARG A 101 -5.76 8.64 4.13
N LYS A 102 -5.15 7.47 4.27
CA LYS A 102 -3.73 7.34 4.63
C LYS A 102 -2.85 8.02 3.59
N GLU A 103 -3.12 7.79 2.31
CA GLU A 103 -2.39 8.39 1.20
C GLU A 103 -2.59 9.91 1.13
N LEU A 104 -3.83 10.38 1.28
CA LEU A 104 -4.14 11.82 1.29
C LEU A 104 -3.45 12.53 2.46
N THR A 105 -3.53 11.96 3.66
CA THR A 105 -2.85 12.49 4.85
C THR A 105 -1.34 12.58 4.64
N ARG A 106 -0.74 11.50 4.11
CA ARG A 106 0.70 11.44 3.83
C ARG A 106 1.09 12.50 2.80
N SER A 107 0.32 12.62 1.71
CA SER A 107 0.58 13.58 0.64
C SER A 107 0.49 15.02 1.14
N LEU A 108 -0.54 15.37 1.91
CA LEU A 108 -0.72 16.71 2.47
C LEU A 108 0.40 17.08 3.44
N ARG A 109 0.84 16.16 4.31
CA ARG A 109 1.99 16.39 5.19
C ARG A 109 3.27 16.63 4.40
N ALA A 110 3.55 15.80 3.39
CA ALA A 110 4.71 15.98 2.53
C ALA A 110 4.68 17.33 1.79
N HIS A 111 3.51 17.77 1.32
CA HIS A 111 3.36 19.08 0.68
C HIS A 111 3.59 20.23 1.66
N ARG A 112 3.02 20.16 2.86
CA ARG A 112 3.28 21.13 3.93
C ARG A 112 4.77 21.24 4.20
N ASP A 113 5.44 20.11 4.41
CA ASP A 113 6.85 20.09 4.75
C ASP A 113 7.70 20.69 3.61
N ARG A 114 7.38 20.43 2.34
CA ARG A 114 8.06 21.08 1.20
C ARG A 114 7.90 22.59 1.17
N ILE A 115 6.69 23.10 1.44
CA ILE A 115 6.41 24.55 1.41
C ILE A 115 7.06 25.24 2.62
N SER A 116 7.08 24.59 3.78
CA SER A 116 7.69 25.11 5.01
C SER A 116 9.21 25.11 4.99
N ASN A 117 9.84 24.24 4.19
CA ASN A 117 11.30 24.13 4.08
C ASN A 117 11.87 24.83 2.83
N VAL A 118 11.26 25.94 2.41
CA VAL A 118 11.81 26.81 1.35
C VAL A 118 12.85 27.76 1.95
N ALA A 119 13.95 28.00 1.24
CA ALA A 119 14.98 28.97 1.62
C ALA A 119 14.42 30.41 1.54
N TYR A 120 13.74 30.84 2.61
CA TYR A 120 12.96 32.07 2.68
C TYR A 120 13.81 33.34 2.46
N ASP A 121 15.07 33.29 2.87
CA ASP A 121 16.09 34.32 2.68
C ASP A 121 16.44 34.56 1.20
N ARG A 122 16.19 33.58 0.33
CA ARG A 122 16.45 33.66 -1.11
C ARG A 122 15.23 34.09 -1.92
N LEU A 123 14.10 34.34 -1.27
CA LEU A 123 12.87 34.73 -1.93
C LEU A 123 12.76 36.25 -2.02
N THR A 124 12.24 36.73 -3.16
CA THR A 124 11.76 38.11 -3.26
C THR A 124 10.52 38.32 -2.37
N PRO A 125 10.18 39.57 -1.98
CA PRO A 125 8.98 39.84 -1.18
C PRO A 125 7.68 39.29 -1.78
N ALA A 126 7.54 39.31 -3.12
CA ALA A 126 6.39 38.74 -3.80
C ALA A 126 6.32 37.20 -3.63
N GLN A 127 7.46 36.52 -3.76
CA GLN A 127 7.56 35.07 -3.57
C GLN A 127 7.39 34.66 -2.10
N GLN A 128 7.85 35.49 -1.15
CA GLN A 128 7.62 35.29 0.28
C GLN A 128 6.12 35.34 0.62
N LYS A 129 5.40 36.32 0.05
CA LYS A 129 3.94 36.42 0.18
C LYS A 129 3.25 35.19 -0.40
N GLU A 130 3.62 34.79 -1.62
CA GLU A 130 3.07 33.60 -2.27
C GLU A 130 3.31 32.32 -1.44
N ASN A 131 4.52 32.16 -0.89
CA ASN A 131 4.85 31.04 -0.03
C ASN A 131 3.98 31.04 1.24
N THR A 132 3.82 32.20 1.89
CA THR A 132 2.96 32.35 3.08
C THR A 132 1.51 32.00 2.76
N ASP A 133 0.97 32.50 1.65
CA ASP A 133 -0.38 32.17 1.21
C ASP A 133 -0.54 30.67 0.92
N ALA A 134 0.50 30.03 0.34
CA ALA A 134 0.52 28.59 0.12
C ALA A 134 0.55 27.80 1.44
N GLN A 135 1.30 28.25 2.44
CA GLN A 135 1.31 27.66 3.79
C GLN A 135 -0.07 27.72 4.45
N VAL A 136 -0.77 28.86 4.34
CA VAL A 136 -2.13 29.01 4.87
C VAL A 136 -3.11 28.06 4.17
N ARG A 137 -3.07 27.98 2.84
CA ARG A 137 -3.95 27.08 2.07
C ARG A 137 -3.73 25.61 2.44
N ILE A 138 -2.48 25.16 2.63
CA ILE A 138 -2.23 23.76 2.99
C ILE A 138 -2.63 23.46 4.44
N ALA A 139 -2.44 24.40 5.37
CA ALA A 139 -2.89 24.27 6.76
C ALA A 139 -4.41 24.05 6.84
N GLN A 140 -5.19 24.88 6.13
CA GLN A 140 -6.64 24.74 6.05
C GLN A 140 -7.08 23.36 5.53
N ARG A 141 -6.39 22.82 4.52
CA ARG A 141 -6.69 21.48 3.97
C ARG A 141 -6.38 20.35 4.95
N VAL A 142 -5.28 20.48 5.71
CA VAL A 142 -4.92 19.51 6.75
C VAL A 142 -5.95 19.51 7.88
N ASP A 143 -6.39 20.70 8.30
CA ASP A 143 -7.37 20.82 9.38
C ASP A 143 -8.77 20.31 8.97
N ALA A 144 -9.19 20.60 7.73
CA ALA A 144 -10.44 20.04 7.18
C ALA A 144 -10.42 18.50 7.16
N LEU A 145 -9.26 17.89 6.84
CA LEU A 145 -9.11 16.43 6.86
C LEU A 145 -9.26 15.87 8.28
N ARG A 146 -8.63 16.50 9.27
CA ARG A 146 -8.73 16.10 10.68
C ARG A 146 -10.15 16.21 11.21
N ALA A 147 -10.90 17.24 10.81
CA ALA A 147 -12.30 17.40 11.19
C ALA A 147 -13.16 16.21 10.71
N ILE A 148 -12.94 15.76 9.46
CA ILE A 148 -13.63 14.58 8.90
C ILE A 148 -13.28 13.31 9.70
N GLU A 149 -12.04 13.15 10.13
CA GLU A 149 -11.60 12.02 10.96
C GLU A 149 -12.29 12.02 12.34
N HIS A 150 -12.32 13.17 13.01
CA HIS A 150 -12.94 13.32 14.32
C HIS A 150 -14.45 13.10 14.31
N SER A 151 -15.18 13.62 13.33
CA SER A 151 -16.64 13.45 13.24
C SER A 151 -17.05 11.98 13.06
N ARG A 152 -16.24 11.15 12.39
CA ARG A 152 -16.55 9.72 12.20
C ARG A 152 -16.21 8.84 13.41
N LEU A 153 -15.26 9.23 14.25
CA LEU A 153 -14.98 8.52 15.51
C LEU A 153 -16.15 8.63 16.51
N ILE A 154 -16.89 9.73 16.47
CA ILE A 154 -18.09 9.96 17.29
C ILE A 154 -19.31 9.19 16.75
N ALA A 155 -19.32 8.87 15.44
CA ALA A 155 -20.45 8.24 14.75
C ALA A 155 -20.42 6.71 14.68
N LYS A 156 -19.47 6.02 15.34
CA LYS A 156 -19.50 4.55 15.44
C LYS A 156 -20.62 4.12 16.40
N PRO A 157 -21.68 3.42 15.98
CA PRO A 157 -22.59 2.77 16.91
C PRO A 157 -21.83 1.64 17.63
N LYS A 158 -22.16 1.46 18.92
CA LYS A 158 -21.68 0.34 19.75
C LYS A 158 -22.17 -0.99 19.22
#